data_AF-A0A328AMY3-F1
#
_entry.id   AF-A0A328AMY3-F1
#
_cell.length_a   1.000
_cell.length_b   1.000
_cell.length_c   1.000
_cell.angle_alpha   90.00
_cell.angle_beta   90.00
_cell.angle_gamma   90.00
#
_symmetry.space_group_name_H-M   'P 1'
#
loop_
_entity.id
_entity.type
_entity.pdbx_description
1 polymer ?
#
loop_
_entity_poly.entity_id
_entity_poly.type
_entity_poly.pdbx_seq_one_letter_code
_entity_poly.pdbx_strand_id
1 'polypeptide(L)' 'MAVEGQVKPEDRHIEVPHARPAQPLENDQKHDQLADKEATAEDRQEALLDEAIEETFPGSDPISPKHIT' A
#
# COMPACT_ATOMS: atom_id res chain seq x y z
N MET A 1 26.69 -2.51 6.76
CA MET A 1 26.80 -1.29 7.59
C MET A 1 25.39 -0.88 7.94
N ALA A 2 25.04 -0.81 9.22
CA ALA A 2 23.73 -0.33 9.66
C ALA A 2 23.70 1.19 9.52
N VAL A 3 22.66 1.73 8.89
CA VAL A 3 22.48 3.19 8.80
C VAL A 3 22.04 3.67 10.19
N GLU A 4 22.93 4.32 10.91
CA GLU A 4 22.60 4.92 12.21
C GLU A 4 21.79 6.19 11.95
N GLY A 5 20.49 6.02 11.68
CA GLY A 5 19.55 7.13 11.61
C GLY A 5 19.57 7.89 12.93
N GLN A 6 20.02 9.13 12.92
CA GLN A 6 20.01 9.97 14.12
C GLN A 6 18.56 10.16 14.57
N VAL A 7 18.23 9.65 15.76
CA VAL A 7 16.91 9.77 16.37
C VAL A 7 16.59 11.26 16.51
N LYS A 8 15.61 11.72 15.75
CA LYS A 8 15.17 13.11 15.77
C LYS A 8 14.39 13.36 17.07
N PRO A 9 14.33 14.61 17.56
CA PRO A 9 13.56 14.95 18.76
C PRO A 9 12.08 14.56 18.64
N GLU A 10 11.56 14.65 17.42
CA GLU A 10 10.20 14.28 17.01
C GLU A 10 9.89 12.77 17.18
N ASP A 11 10.91 11.90 17.21
CA ASP A 11 10.75 10.45 17.43
C ASP A 11 10.50 10.09 18.91
N ARG A 12 10.64 11.05 19.85
CA ARG A 12 10.55 10.83 21.31
C ARG A 12 9.25 11.33 21.93
N HIS A 13 8.21 11.59 21.14
CA HIS A 13 6.94 12.06 21.67
C HIS A 13 6.09 10.87 22.15
N ILE A 14 6.12 10.61 23.46
CA ILE A 14 5.31 9.56 24.13
C ILE A 14 3.84 9.98 24.24
N GLU A 15 3.57 11.30 24.23
CA GLU A 15 2.23 11.87 24.43
C GLU A 15 1.47 12.15 23.13
N VAL A 16 2.08 11.92 21.96
CA VAL A 16 1.41 12.10 20.66
C VAL A 16 0.91 10.76 20.13
N PRO A 17 -0.13 10.75 19.28
CA PRO A 17 -0.57 9.54 18.61
C PRO A 17 0.56 8.90 17.82
N HIS A 18 0.64 7.56 17.86
CA HIS A 18 1.64 6.75 17.15
C HIS A 18 1.63 6.91 15.62
N ALA A 19 0.60 7.57 15.07
CA ALA A 19 0.46 7.83 13.64
C ALA A 19 -0.14 9.23 13.42
N ARG A 20 0.23 9.87 12.32
CA ARG A 20 -0.44 11.11 11.87
C ARG A 20 -1.86 10.79 11.40
N PRO A 21 -2.85 11.65 11.69
CA PRO A 21 -4.20 11.45 11.17
C PRO A 21 -4.21 11.55 9.65
N ALA A 22 -4.90 10.62 8.99
CA ALA A 22 -5.13 10.68 7.54
C ALA A 22 -6.13 11.80 7.21
N GLN A 23 -6.01 12.37 6.02
CA GLN A 23 -7.02 13.29 5.51
C GLN A 23 -8.32 12.52 5.24
N PRO A 24 -9.48 13.01 5.72
CA PRO A 24 -10.76 12.39 5.41
C PRO A 24 -11.02 12.41 3.90
N LEU A 25 -11.57 11.32 3.37
CA LEU A 25 -12.11 11.26 2.02
C LEU A 25 -13.43 12.06 1.95
N GLU A 26 -13.79 12.53 0.75
CA GLU A 26 -15.09 13.14 0.49
C GLU A 26 -16.25 12.17 0.81
N ASN A 27 -17.44 12.70 1.08
CA ASN A 27 -18.61 11.87 1.40
C ASN A 27 -18.86 10.84 0.29
N ASP A 28 -19.06 9.59 0.68
CA ASP A 28 -19.28 8.40 -0.18
C ASP A 28 -18.08 7.92 -1.01
N GLN A 29 -16.88 8.48 -0.82
CA GLN A 29 -15.68 7.99 -1.50
C GLN A 29 -15.03 6.83 -0.72
N LYS A 30 -14.84 5.69 -1.39
CA LYS A 30 -14.07 4.56 -0.85
C LYS A 30 -12.58 4.84 -0.98
N HIS A 31 -11.81 4.36 -0.01
CA HIS A 31 -10.35 4.37 -0.12
C HIS A 31 -9.94 3.38 -1.22
N ASP A 32 -9.29 3.89 -2.25
CA ASP A 32 -8.79 3.09 -3.37
C ASP A 32 -7.35 2.68 -3.09
N GLN A 33 -7.16 1.42 -2.72
CA GLN A 33 -5.85 0.83 -2.45
C GLN A 33 -5.00 0.67 -3.72
N LEU A 34 -5.63 0.75 -4.90
CA LEU A 34 -4.98 0.56 -6.18
C LEU A 34 -4.58 1.88 -6.84
N ALA A 35 -5.09 3.02 -6.37
CA ALA A 35 -4.86 4.32 -7.00
C ALA A 35 -3.36 4.67 -7.18
N ASP A 36 -2.53 4.37 -6.18
CA ASP A 36 -1.09 4.60 -6.25
C ASP A 36 -0.40 3.65 -7.24
N LYS A 37 -0.88 2.41 -7.34
CA LYS A 37 -0.35 1.37 -8.25
C LYS A 37 -0.80 1.60 -9.70
N GLU A 38 -2.05 2.02 -9.91
CA GLU A 38 -2.60 2.42 -11.21
C GLU A 38 -1.86 3.63 -11.81
N ALA A 39 -1.39 4.56 -10.97
CA ALA A 39 -0.61 5.72 -11.45
C ALA A 39 0.75 5.32 -12.05
N THR A 40 1.27 4.15 -11.69
CA THR A 40 2.57 3.63 -12.15
C THR A 40 2.46 2.48 -13.14
N ALA A 41 1.32 1.80 -13.21
CA ALA A 41 1.05 0.69 -14.13
C ALA A 41 0.56 1.18 -15.49
N GLU A 42 0.77 0.41 -16.55
CA GLU A 42 0.26 0.74 -17.88
C GLU A 42 -1.26 0.52 -17.97
N ASP A 43 -1.80 -0.42 -17.19
CA ASP A 43 -3.23 -0.70 -17.10
C ASP A 43 -3.65 -1.18 -15.70
N ARG A 44 -4.94 -1.06 -15.39
CA ARG A 44 -5.54 -1.51 -14.13
C ARG A 44 -5.36 -3.01 -13.91
N GLN A 45 -5.35 -3.83 -14.97
CA GLN A 45 -5.11 -5.27 -14.83
C GLN A 45 -3.68 -5.59 -14.38
N GLU A 46 -2.71 -4.79 -14.80
CA GLU A 46 -1.30 -4.94 -14.40
C GLU A 46 -1.11 -4.55 -12.93
N ALA A 47 -1.73 -3.45 -12.49
CA ALA A 47 -1.69 -3.05 -11.07
C ALA A 47 -2.26 -4.14 -10.13
N LEU A 48 -3.35 -4.81 -10.54
CA LEU A 48 -3.92 -5.94 -9.81
C LEU A 48 -3.01 -7.18 -9.82
N LEU A 49 -2.32 -7.41 -10.93
CA LEU A 49 -1.39 -8.52 -11.08
C LEU A 49 -0.21 -8.36 -10.11
N ASP A 50 0.36 -7.16 -10.04
CA ASP A 50 1.51 -6.85 -9.19
C ASP A 50 1.16 -6.98 -7.69
N GLU A 51 0.00 -6.46 -7.27
CA GLU A 51 -0.50 -6.65 -5.91
C GLU A 51 -0.70 -8.13 -5.56
N ALA A 52 -1.34 -8.88 -6.45
CA ALA A 52 -1.54 -10.32 -6.24
C ALA A 52 -0.20 -11.07 -6.16
N ILE A 53 0.81 -10.68 -6.94
CA ILE A 53 2.15 -11.29 -6.89
C ILE A 53 2.82 -11.00 -5.54
N GLU A 54 2.76 -9.76 -5.05
CA GLU A 54 3.33 -9.36 -3.75
C GLU A 54 2.70 -10.13 -2.58
N GLU A 55 1.38 -10.36 -2.62
CA GLU A 55 0.64 -11.10 -1.59
C GLU A 55 0.83 -12.63 -1.68
N THR A 56 1.25 -13.15 -2.83
CA THR A 56 1.32 -14.59 -3.13
C THR A 56 2.72 -15.17 -2.95
N PHE A 57 3.59 -14.63 -2.10
CA PHE A 57 4.84 -15.29 -1.68
C PHE A 57 4.71 -15.89 -0.26
N PRO A 58 4.95 -17.21 -0.03
CA PRO A 58 5.48 -18.26 -0.90
C PRO A 58 4.35 -19.13 -1.51
N GLY A 59 3.65 -18.63 -2.52
CA GLY A 59 2.48 -19.28 -3.13
C GLY A 59 2.86 -20.27 -4.22
N SER A 60 2.67 -21.56 -3.95
CA SER A 60 2.82 -22.65 -4.92
C SER A 60 1.62 -22.78 -5.87
N ASP A 61 0.62 -21.91 -5.78
CA ASP A 61 -0.59 -21.94 -6.61
C ASP A 61 -0.50 -20.82 -7.67
N PRO A 62 -0.70 -21.12 -8.97
CA PRO A 62 -0.68 -20.10 -10.00
C PRO A 62 -1.79 -19.06 -9.78
N ILE A 63 -1.45 -17.78 -9.96
CA ILE A 63 -2.44 -16.70 -9.95
C ILE A 63 -3.54 -17.01 -10.98
N SER A 64 -4.79 -17.08 -10.53
CA SER A 64 -5.95 -17.27 -11.39
C SER A 64 -6.64 -15.91 -11.55
N PRO A 65 -6.30 -15.11 -12.57
CA PRO A 65 -6.98 -13.84 -12.80
C PRO A 65 -8.48 -14.08 -12.99
N LYS A 66 -9.32 -13.33 -12.27
CA LYS A 66 -10.78 -13.41 -12.41
C LYS A 66 -11.18 -12.89 -13.80
N HIS A 67 -11.52 -13.79 -14.72
CA HIS A 67 -12.20 -13.41 -15.95
C HIS A 67 -13.63 -12.96 -15.62
N ILE A 68 -13.87 -11.66 -15.67
CA ILE A 68 -15.22 -11.09 -15.67
C ILE A 68 -15.63 -10.99 -17.15
N THR A 69 -16.48 -11.93 -17.59
CA THR A 69 -17.24 -11.84 -18.85
C THR A 69 -18.53 -11.07 -18.66
#